data_AF-A0A941ZA14-F1
#
_entry.id   AF-A0A941ZA14-F1
#
_cell.length_a   1.000
_cell.length_b   1.000
_cell.length_c   1.000
_cell.angle_alpha   90.00
_cell.angle_beta   90.00
_cell.angle_gamma   90.00
#
_symmetry.space_group_name_H-M   'P 1'
#
loop_
_entity.id
_entity.type
_entity.pdbx_description
1 polymer ?
#
loop_
_entity_poly.entity_id
_entity_poly.type
_entity_poly.pdbx_seq_one_letter_code
_entity_poly.pdbx_strand_id
1 'polypeptide(L)'
;MPILVIIGDNITNKESNIFGVELWRVNKLRAQQFVDTINRHGGHARLINLPDIGIHGNTHFAFTDKNNQQIATLVTDYLHQQRLDMTGPQFTLRDMH
;
A
#
# COMPACT_ATOMS: atom_id res chain seq x y z
N MET A 1 10.72 5.79 8.43
CA MET A 1 9.84 4.60 8.53
C MET A 1 9.09 4.46 7.21
N PRO A 2 9.25 3.35 6.47
CA PRO A 2 8.51 3.09 5.24
C PRO A 2 7.03 2.80 5.51
N ILE A 3 6.12 3.33 4.67
CA ILE A 3 4.66 3.14 4.82
C ILE A 3 4.05 2.71 3.48
N LEU A 4 3.26 1.63 3.49
CA LEU A 4 2.47 1.18 2.33
C LEU A 4 0.98 1.28 2.65
N VAL A 5 0.23 1.96 1.80
CA VAL A 5 -1.23 2.02 1.84
C VAL A 5 -1.77 1.31 0.61
N ILE A 6 -2.64 0.32 0.81
CA ILE A 6 -3.30 -0.43 -0.28
C ILE A 6 -4.80 -0.11 -0.25
N ILE A 7 -5.34 0.29 -1.39
CA ILE A 7 -6.76 0.59 -1.58
C ILE A 7 -7.37 -0.43 -2.54
N GLY A 8 -8.50 -1.00 -2.11
CA GLY A 8 -9.28 -1.99 -2.86
C GLY A 8 -10.00 -1.44 -4.09
N ASP A 9 -10.88 -2.24 -4.67
CA ASP A 9 -11.65 -1.91 -5.87
C ASP A 9 -13.02 -1.29 -5.53
N ASN A 10 -13.78 -0.89 -6.55
CA ASN A 10 -15.16 -0.40 -6.47
C ASN A 10 -15.35 0.93 -5.72
N ILE A 11 -14.31 1.78 -5.71
CA ILE A 11 -14.37 3.14 -5.14
C ILE A 11 -14.58 4.14 -6.28
N THR A 12 -15.70 4.86 -6.23
CA THR A 12 -16.01 5.90 -7.23
C THR A 12 -15.03 7.06 -7.16
N ASN A 13 -14.73 7.67 -8.32
CA ASN A 13 -14.02 8.95 -8.38
C ASN A 13 -14.99 10.15 -8.41
N LYS A 14 -16.29 9.90 -8.57
CA LYS A 14 -17.34 10.93 -8.60
C LYS A 14 -17.98 11.07 -7.24
N GLU A 15 -18.35 12.30 -6.90
CA GLU A 15 -19.16 12.60 -5.73
C GLU A 15 -20.51 11.88 -5.80
N SER A 16 -21.01 11.49 -4.64
CA SER A 16 -22.22 10.75 -4.40
C SER A 16 -22.95 11.37 -3.21
N ASN A 17 -24.28 11.20 -3.14
CA ASN A 17 -25.04 11.55 -1.94
C ASN A 17 -25.23 10.34 -1.01
N ILE A 18 -24.72 9.17 -1.41
CA ILE A 18 -24.78 7.95 -0.61
C ILE A 18 -23.58 7.94 0.33
N PHE A 19 -23.86 8.05 1.63
CA PHE A 19 -22.83 8.17 2.68
C PHE A 19 -21.72 7.13 2.57
N GLY A 20 -22.06 5.84 2.41
CA GLY A 20 -21.06 4.76 2.33
C GLY A 20 -20.15 4.91 1.11
N VAL A 21 -20.70 5.32 -0.04
CA VAL A 21 -19.94 5.53 -1.28
C VAL A 21 -18.98 6.72 -1.13
N GLU A 22 -19.47 7.82 -0.56
CA GLU A 22 -18.64 9.01 -0.31
C GLU A 22 -17.55 8.76 0.71
N LEU A 23 -17.84 8.00 1.77
CA LEU A 23 -16.87 7.68 2.80
C LEU A 23 -15.64 7.00 2.18
N TRP A 24 -15.83 6.02 1.29
CA TRP A 24 -14.74 5.34 0.61
C TRP A 24 -13.98 6.25 -0.35
N ARG A 25 -14.68 7.10 -1.11
CA ARG A 25 -14.05 8.10 -1.99
C ARG A 25 -13.19 9.08 -1.21
N VAL A 26 -13.73 9.66 -0.14
CA VAL A 26 -13.03 10.61 0.73
C VAL A 26 -11.83 9.95 1.42
N ASN A 27 -11.96 8.71 1.87
CA ASN A 27 -10.85 7.96 2.45
C ASN A 27 -9.72 7.72 1.43
N LYS A 28 -10.04 7.37 0.17
CA LYS A 28 -9.05 7.26 -0.91
C LYS A 28 -8.32 8.58 -1.16
N LEU A 29 -9.05 9.70 -1.20
CA LEU A 29 -8.45 11.03 -1.35
C LEU A 29 -7.54 11.41 -0.18
N ARG A 30 -7.99 11.14 1.06
CA ARG A 30 -7.19 11.38 2.27
C ARG A 30 -5.94 10.51 2.32
N ALA A 31 -6.02 9.26 1.85
CA ALA A 31 -4.86 8.37 1.75
C ALA A 31 -3.79 8.96 0.81
N GLN A 32 -4.19 9.52 -0.34
CA GLN A 32 -3.26 10.21 -1.24
C GLN A 32 -2.64 11.44 -0.55
N GLN A 33 -3.46 12.30 0.06
CA GLN A 33 -2.97 13.48 0.78
C GLN A 33 -1.99 13.13 1.90
N PHE A 34 -2.24 12.04 2.63
CA PHE A 34 -1.37 11.52 3.68
C PHE A 34 0.00 11.11 3.11
N VAL A 35 0.00 10.29 2.05
CA VAL A 35 1.24 9.86 1.37
C VAL A 35 2.03 11.06 0.85
N ASP A 36 1.36 11.99 0.16
CA ASP A 36 2.01 13.19 -0.37
C ASP A 36 2.62 14.03 0.76
N THR A 37 1.92 14.17 1.88
CA THR A 37 2.41 14.94 3.02
C THR A 37 3.64 14.30 3.63
N ILE A 38 3.64 13.00 3.86
CA ILE A 38 4.81 12.28 4.38
C ILE A 38 6.01 12.48 3.46
N ASN A 39 5.82 12.29 2.16
CA ASN A 39 6.90 12.40 1.18
C ASN A 39 7.43 13.83 1.07
N ARG A 40 6.56 14.85 1.17
CA ARG A 40 6.97 16.27 1.22
C ARG A 40 7.87 16.60 2.42
N HIS A 41 7.74 15.86 3.52
CA HIS A 41 8.56 16.04 4.72
C HIS A 41 9.77 15.08 4.79
N GLY A 42 10.14 14.44 3.67
CA GLY A 42 11.30 13.55 3.60
C GLY A 42 11.06 12.13 4.12
N GLY A 43 9.80 11.75 4.35
CA GLY A 43 9.43 10.37 4.63
C GLY A 43 9.33 9.52 3.36
N HIS A 44 8.99 8.23 3.54
CA HIS A 44 8.83 7.29 2.44
C HIS A 44 7.50 6.55 2.56
N ALA A 45 6.51 7.00 1.82
CA ALA A 45 5.18 6.42 1.77
C ALA A 45 4.75 6.14 0.34
N ARG A 46 4.04 5.02 0.14
CA ARG A 46 3.49 4.60 -1.15
C ARG A 46 2.01 4.28 -1.01
N LEU A 47 1.21 4.79 -1.96
CA LEU A 47 -0.19 4.39 -2.15
C LEU A 47 -0.27 3.45 -3.37
N ILE A 48 -0.98 2.33 -3.23
CA ILE A 48 -1.34 1.44 -4.33
C ILE A 48 -2.86 1.35 -4.37
N ASN A 49 -3.44 1.76 -5.50
CA ASN A 49 -4.84 1.50 -5.84
C ASN A 49 -4.87 0.25 -6.73
N LEU A 50 -5.42 -0.86 -6.21
CA LEU A 50 -5.34 -2.17 -6.85
C LEU A 50 -5.81 -2.19 -8.33
N PRO A 51 -6.90 -1.49 -8.71
CA PRO A 51 -7.34 -1.44 -10.10
C PRO A 51 -6.31 -0.82 -11.05
N ASP A 52 -5.48 0.12 -10.57
CA ASP A 52 -4.49 0.81 -11.41
C ASP A 52 -3.32 -0.12 -11.80
N ILE A 53 -3.16 -1.25 -11.09
CA ILE A 53 -2.17 -2.29 -11.38
C ILE A 53 -2.82 -3.58 -11.93
N GLY A 54 -4.08 -3.51 -12.37
CA GLY A 54 -4.80 -4.63 -12.98
C GLY A 54 -5.32 -5.68 -11.99
N ILE A 55 -5.34 -5.38 -10.69
CA ILE A 55 -5.92 -6.25 -9.66
C ILE A 55 -7.33 -5.75 -9.34
N HIS A 56 -8.32 -6.59 -9.64
CA HIS A 56 -9.73 -6.24 -9.56
C HIS A 56 -10.52 -7.17 -8.65
N GLY A 57 -11.69 -6.70 -8.20
CA GLY A 57 -12.63 -7.50 -7.40
C GLY A 57 -12.29 -7.59 -5.92
N ASN A 58 -11.29 -6.84 -5.44
CA ASN A 58 -10.98 -6.77 -4.01
C ASN A 58 -12.01 -5.96 -3.24
N THR A 59 -12.37 -6.48 -2.07
CA THR A 59 -13.18 -5.80 -1.06
C THR A 59 -12.29 -4.96 -0.14
N HIS A 60 -12.87 -4.42 0.92
CA HIS A 60 -12.08 -3.79 1.99
C HIS A 60 -11.14 -4.78 2.68
N PHE A 61 -11.48 -6.07 2.73
CA PHE A 61 -10.70 -7.12 3.38
C PHE A 61 -9.82 -7.87 2.36
N ALA A 62 -8.95 -7.13 1.67
CA ALA A 62 -8.10 -7.65 0.60
C ALA A 62 -7.22 -8.86 1.01
N PHE A 63 -6.87 -8.97 2.29
CA PHE A 63 -6.10 -10.08 2.85
C PHE A 63 -6.90 -11.40 2.98
N THR A 64 -8.23 -11.34 2.98
CA THR A 64 -9.12 -12.52 3.01
C THR A 64 -9.79 -12.82 1.67
N ASP A 65 -9.68 -11.94 0.70
CA ASP A 65 -10.27 -12.14 -0.62
C ASP A 65 -9.62 -13.34 -1.34
N LYS A 66 -10.31 -13.87 -2.36
CA LYS A 66 -9.84 -15.05 -3.12
C LYS A 66 -8.46 -14.86 -3.77
N ASN A 67 -8.09 -13.63 -4.07
CA ASN A 67 -6.82 -13.26 -4.65
C ASN A 67 -5.80 -12.75 -3.61
N ASN A 68 -5.98 -13.08 -2.33
CA ASN A 68 -5.09 -12.68 -1.24
C ASN A 68 -3.61 -13.02 -1.46
N GLN A 69 -3.28 -14.07 -2.24
CA GLN A 69 -1.90 -14.39 -2.61
C GLN A 69 -1.24 -13.29 -3.46
N GLN A 70 -2.01 -12.62 -4.34
CA GLN A 70 -1.50 -11.47 -5.10
C GLN A 70 -1.22 -10.29 -4.17
N ILE A 71 -2.08 -10.06 -3.18
CA ILE A 71 -1.89 -9.03 -2.16
C ILE A 71 -0.68 -9.33 -1.28
N ALA A 72 -0.50 -10.60 -0.87
CA ALA A 72 0.68 -11.02 -0.12
C ALA A 72 1.98 -10.79 -0.91
N THR A 73 1.97 -11.07 -2.22
CA THR A 73 3.12 -10.82 -3.09
C THR A 73 3.46 -9.32 -3.13
N LEU A 74 2.45 -8.44 -3.30
CA LEU A 74 2.67 -6.98 -3.27
C LEU A 74 3.29 -6.48 -1.97
N VAL A 75 2.82 -7.01 -0.83
CA VAL A 75 3.35 -6.63 0.48
C VAL A 75 4.78 -7.13 0.65
N THR A 76 5.06 -8.39 0.32
CA THR A 76 6.40 -8.98 0.41
C THR A 76 7.40 -8.27 -0.50
N ASP A 77 7.03 -7.98 -1.75
CA ASP A 77 7.88 -7.23 -2.68
C ASP A 77 8.20 -5.83 -2.15
N TYR A 78 7.22 -5.16 -1.53
CA TYR A 78 7.44 -3.87 -0.89
C TYR A 78 8.42 -3.99 0.29
N LEU A 79 8.24 -4.98 1.17
CA LEU A 79 9.14 -5.19 2.30
C LEU A 79 10.59 -5.46 1.83
N HIS A 80 10.77 -6.30 0.81
CA HIS A 80 12.08 -6.57 0.21
C HIS A 80 12.71 -5.29 -0.36
N GLN A 81 11.96 -4.49 -1.12
CA GLN A 81 12.43 -3.22 -1.67
C GLN A 81 12.86 -2.23 -0.58
N GLN A 82 12.17 -2.26 0.57
CA GLN A 82 12.47 -1.41 1.73
C GLN A 82 13.48 -2.03 2.69
N ARG A 83 13.99 -3.24 2.40
CA ARG A 83 14.91 -4.02 3.24
C ARG A 83 14.35 -4.28 4.65
N LEU A 84 13.04 -4.44 4.76
CA LEU A 84 12.34 -4.60 6.05
C LEU A 84 12.15 -6.06 6.47
N ASP A 85 12.49 -7.02 5.61
CA ASP A 85 12.42 -8.46 5.86
C ASP A 85 13.80 -9.11 5.99
N MET A 86 14.85 -8.29 6.02
CA MET A 86 16.20 -8.75 6.32
C MET A 86 16.33 -9.02 7.82
N THR A 87 16.66 -10.26 8.18
CA THR A 87 16.95 -10.63 9.57
C THR A 87 18.42 -10.34 9.92
N GLY A 88 18.69 -9.25 10.63
CA GLY A 88 19.97 -8.99 11.32
C GLY A 88 21.11 -8.37 10.47
N PRO A 89 22.17 -7.83 11.13
CA PRO A 89 23.27 -7.15 10.46
C PRO A 89 24.05 -8.15 9.59
N GLN A 90 24.21 -7.79 8.32
CA GLN A 90 25.06 -8.51 7.40
C GLN A 90 26.52 -8.21 7.73
N PHE A 91 27.07 -8.90 8.73
CA PHE A 91 28.52 -9.02 8.85
C PHE A 91 28.99 -9.77 7.61
N THR A 92 29.38 -9.04 6.58
CA THR A 92 30.04 -9.65 5.45
C THR A 92 31.43 -10.07 5.91
N LEU A 93 31.88 -11.27 5.53
CA LEU A 93 33.24 -11.75 5.77
C LEU A 93 34.34 -10.85 5.15
N ARG A 94 33.98 -9.71 4.54
CA ARG A 94 34.89 -8.70 4.00
C ARG A 94 35.34 -7.66 5.03
N ASP A 95 34.72 -7.61 6.21
CA ASP A 95 35.06 -6.60 7.23
C ASP A 95 36.07 -7.11 8.29
N MET A 96 36.75 -8.24 8.03
CA MET A 96 37.76 -8.84 8.94
C MET A 96 39.21 -8.78 8.41
N HIS A 97 39.54 -7.85 7.51
CA HIS A 97 40.93 -7.58 7.13
C HIS A 97 41.23 -6.10 7.07
#